data_AF-A0A4R3SJQ1-F1
#
_entry.id   AF-A0A4R3SJQ1-F1
#
_cell.length_a   1.000
_cell.length_b   1.000
_cell.length_c   1.000
_cell.angle_alpha   90.00
_cell.angle_beta   90.00
_cell.angle_gamma   90.00
#
_symmetry.space_group_name_H-M   'P 1'
#
loop_
_entity.id
_entity.type
_entity.pdbx_description
1 polymer ?
#
loop_
_entity_poly.entity_id
_entity_poly.type
_entity_poly.pdbx_seq_one_letter_code
_entity_poly.pdbx_strand_id
1 'polypeptide(L)'
;MTVTAAQLADYVNPDQYGLDGDERPEPDEFTTGCAKRAAELVKAYIGAVTVPGDIIDGAVLEVGSELYHRRKSPNGVAQFGTEGTPSVFTARDPLVRVYPVLDQWVPRGLA
;
A
#
# COMPACT_ATOMS: atom_id res chain seq x y z
N MET A 1 -14.85 1.56 -0.84
CA MET A 1 -13.70 2.07 -0.06
C MET A 1 -13.95 1.74 1.38
N THR A 2 -13.65 0.51 1.74
CA THR A 2 -13.98 -0.07 3.06
C THR A 2 -12.76 -0.63 3.77
N VAL A 3 -11.57 -0.46 3.19
CA VAL A 3 -10.30 -0.87 3.82
C VAL A 3 -10.09 -0.11 5.11
N THR A 4 -10.06 -0.86 6.20
CA THR A 4 -9.77 -0.38 7.56
C THR A 4 -8.27 -0.36 7.82
N ALA A 5 -7.83 0.45 8.78
CA ALA A 5 -6.43 0.47 9.20
C ALA A 5 -5.97 -0.90 9.74
N ALA A 6 -6.87 -1.67 10.36
CA ALA A 6 -6.59 -3.03 10.83
C ALA A 6 -6.30 -4.00 9.68
N GLN A 7 -7.03 -3.91 8.56
CA GLN A 7 -6.74 -4.73 7.37
C GLN A 7 -5.39 -4.37 6.74
N LEU A 8 -4.99 -3.09 6.78
CA LEU A 8 -3.66 -2.70 6.33
C LEU A 8 -2.56 -3.21 7.29
N ALA A 9 -2.81 -3.17 8.60
CA ALA A 9 -1.86 -3.67 9.61
C ALA A 9 -1.59 -5.18 9.45
N ASP A 10 -2.65 -5.96 9.23
CA ASP A 10 -2.62 -7.38 8.88
C ASP A 10 -1.82 -7.61 7.57
N TYR A 11 -2.18 -6.91 6.51
CA TYR A 11 -1.54 -7.04 5.19
C TYR A 11 -0.02 -6.77 5.20
N VAL A 12 0.42 -5.83 6.03
CA VAL A 12 1.84 -5.42 6.11
C VAL A 12 2.66 -6.34 7.03
N ASN A 13 2.05 -6.91 8.06
CA ASN A 13 2.73 -7.75 9.05
C ASN A 13 2.04 -9.13 9.20
N PRO A 14 1.95 -9.94 8.13
CA PRO A 14 1.26 -11.23 8.18
C PRO A 14 1.99 -12.27 9.05
N ASP A 15 3.25 -12.04 9.41
CA ASP A 15 4.04 -12.97 10.23
C ASP A 15 4.00 -12.64 11.73
N GLN A 16 3.35 -11.53 12.15
CA GLN A 16 3.16 -11.23 13.57
C GLN A 16 2.12 -12.14 14.25
N TYR A 17 1.42 -12.98 13.48
CA TYR A 17 0.59 -14.06 13.99
C TYR A 17 1.49 -15.19 14.52
N GLY A 18 1.94 -15.04 15.76
CA GLY A 18 2.59 -16.14 16.48
C GLY A 18 1.67 -17.36 16.54
N LEU A 19 2.27 -18.55 16.71
CA LEU A 19 1.63 -19.87 16.82
C LEU A 19 0.58 -20.00 17.95
N ASP A 20 0.32 -18.91 18.68
CA ASP A 20 -0.51 -18.79 19.87
C ASP A 20 -1.80 -17.96 19.66
N GLY A 21 -2.06 -17.50 18.43
CA GLY A 21 -3.42 -17.40 17.89
C GLY A 21 -4.43 -16.35 18.37
N ASP A 22 -4.07 -15.19 18.96
CA ASP A 22 -5.14 -14.21 19.32
C ASP A 22 -4.85 -12.70 19.17
N GLU A 23 -3.60 -12.24 18.98
CA GLU A 23 -3.34 -10.80 18.90
C GLU A 23 -3.17 -10.32 17.45
N ARG A 24 -4.26 -9.76 16.88
CA ARG A 24 -4.15 -8.97 15.65
C ARG A 24 -3.33 -7.71 15.92
N PRO A 25 -2.42 -7.30 15.02
CA PRO A 25 -1.70 -6.05 15.19
C PRO A 25 -2.70 -4.89 15.21
N GLU A 26 -2.81 -4.24 16.36
CA GLU A 26 -3.63 -3.04 16.50
C GLU A 26 -3.07 -1.94 15.57
N PRO A 27 -3.94 -1.29 14.78
CA PRO A 27 -3.48 -0.25 13.87
C PRO A 27 -2.94 0.95 14.67
N ASP A 28 -1.68 1.28 14.46
CA ASP A 28 -1.09 2.51 15.00
C ASP A 28 -1.55 3.76 14.21
N GLU A 29 -1.28 4.95 14.75
CA GLU A 29 -1.63 6.23 14.11
C GLU A 29 -1.00 6.35 12.71
N PHE A 30 0.20 5.77 12.54
CA PHE A 30 0.92 5.79 11.29
C PHE A 30 0.24 4.94 10.21
N THR A 31 -0.16 3.71 10.55
CA THR A 31 -0.88 2.78 9.67
C THR A 31 -2.23 3.35 9.29
N THR A 32 -2.93 3.98 10.26
CA THR A 32 -4.16 4.72 10.02
C THR A 32 -3.94 5.88 9.04
N GLY A 33 -2.87 6.65 9.20
CA GLY A 33 -2.49 7.71 8.29
C GLY A 33 -2.15 7.21 6.88
N CYS A 34 -1.48 6.06 6.77
CA CYS A 34 -1.16 5.42 5.49
C CYS A 34 -2.42 4.95 4.76
N ALA A 35 -3.35 4.28 5.46
CA ALA A 35 -4.62 3.85 4.89
C ALA A 35 -5.44 5.03 4.35
N LYS A 36 -5.54 6.13 5.11
CA LYS A 36 -6.24 7.35 4.67
C LYS A 36 -5.60 7.97 3.42
N ARG A 37 -4.27 8.12 3.41
CA ARG A 37 -3.55 8.68 2.26
C ARG A 37 -3.67 7.78 1.03
N ALA A 38 -3.59 6.47 1.20
CA ALA A 38 -3.77 5.50 0.12
C ALA A 38 -5.16 5.62 -0.51
N ALA A 39 -6.21 5.73 0.32
CA ALA A 39 -7.57 5.94 -0.16
C ALA A 39 -7.71 7.25 -0.96
N GLU A 40 -7.17 8.37 -0.47
CA GLU A 40 -7.21 9.64 -1.20
C GLU A 40 -6.44 9.60 -2.52
N LEU A 41 -5.26 8.95 -2.57
CA LEU A 41 -4.47 8.80 -3.80
C LEU A 41 -5.18 7.95 -4.84
N VAL A 42 -5.73 6.80 -4.43
CA VAL A 42 -6.48 5.91 -5.33
C VAL A 42 -7.74 6.60 -5.84
N LYS A 43 -8.47 7.32 -4.96
CA LYS A 43 -9.64 8.10 -5.35
C LYS A 43 -9.30 9.20 -6.34
N ALA A 44 -8.22 9.94 -6.12
CA ALA A 44 -7.76 10.98 -7.02
C ALA A 44 -7.39 10.43 -8.40
N TYR A 45 -6.77 9.25 -8.45
CA TYR A 45 -6.40 8.60 -9.70
C TYR A 45 -7.61 8.04 -10.46
N ILE A 46 -8.57 7.40 -9.78
CA ILE A 46 -9.79 6.87 -10.42
C ILE A 46 -10.71 8.00 -10.91
N GLY A 47 -10.75 9.12 -10.19
CA GLY A 47 -11.62 10.25 -10.52
C GLY A 47 -13.10 9.88 -10.48
N ALA A 48 -13.82 10.13 -11.57
CA ALA A 48 -15.27 9.87 -11.68
C ALA A 48 -15.61 8.50 -12.28
N VAL A 49 -14.61 7.65 -12.52
CA VAL A 49 -14.78 6.36 -13.18
C VAL A 49 -15.31 5.32 -12.20
N THR A 50 -16.20 4.44 -12.68
CA THR A 50 -16.68 3.31 -11.91
C THR A 50 -15.71 2.14 -12.01
N VAL A 51 -15.07 1.80 -10.89
CA VAL A 51 -14.21 0.62 -10.72
C VAL A 51 -14.86 -0.32 -9.70
N PRO A 52 -14.78 -1.66 -9.86
CA PRO A 52 -15.30 -2.58 -8.87
C PRO A 52 -14.71 -2.35 -7.48
N GLY A 53 -15.55 -2.43 -6.44
CA GLY A 53 -15.16 -2.15 -5.05
C GLY A 53 -13.98 -2.99 -4.57
N ASP A 54 -13.95 -4.28 -4.91
CA ASP A 54 -12.88 -5.19 -4.51
C ASP A 54 -11.52 -4.81 -5.12
N ILE A 55 -11.53 -4.28 -6.35
CA ILE A 55 -10.31 -3.80 -7.02
C ILE A 55 -9.80 -2.51 -6.36
N ILE A 56 -10.72 -1.61 -5.98
CA ILE A 56 -10.37 -0.40 -5.24
C ILE A 56 -9.77 -0.76 -3.88
N ASP A 57 -10.39 -1.69 -3.16
CA ASP A 57 -9.94 -2.08 -1.84
C ASP A 57 -8.55 -2.76 -1.91
N GLY A 58 -8.32 -3.62 -2.92
CA GLY A 58 -6.98 -4.18 -3.20
C GLY A 58 -5.94 -3.11 -3.55
N ALA A 59 -6.30 -2.14 -4.38
CA ALA A 59 -5.43 -1.01 -4.73
C ALA A 59 -5.04 -0.16 -3.51
N VAL A 60 -5.98 0.09 -2.60
CA VAL A 60 -5.73 0.83 -1.36
C VAL A 60 -4.77 0.07 -0.44
N LEU A 61 -4.91 -1.26 -0.33
CA LEU A 61 -4.00 -2.09 0.46
C LEU A 61 -2.57 -2.05 -0.09
N GLU A 62 -2.40 -2.25 -1.39
CA GLU A 62 -1.09 -2.20 -2.06
C GLU A 62 -0.40 -0.83 -1.85
N VAL A 63 -1.11 0.27 -2.10
CA VAL A 63 -0.59 1.65 -1.91
C VAL A 63 -0.29 1.92 -0.44
N GLY A 64 -1.17 1.47 0.46
CA GLY A 64 -0.97 1.61 1.90
C GLY A 64 0.29 0.90 2.38
N SER A 65 0.56 -0.29 1.85
CA SER A 65 1.75 -1.09 2.19
C SER A 65 3.04 -0.41 1.73
N GLU A 66 3.06 0.17 0.53
CA GLU A 66 4.18 0.93 0.00
C GLU A 66 4.45 2.19 0.85
N LEU A 67 3.40 2.92 1.23
CA LEU A 67 3.51 4.07 2.14
C LEU A 67 4.07 3.66 3.51
N TYR A 68 3.66 2.50 4.02
CA TYR A 68 4.18 2.00 5.29
C TYR A 68 5.66 1.63 5.18
N HIS A 69 6.05 0.91 4.14
CA HIS A 69 7.43 0.46 3.93
C HIS A 69 8.41 1.61 3.67
N ARG A 70 7.95 2.73 3.10
CA ARG A 70 8.76 3.96 2.98
C ARG A 70 9.27 4.50 4.31
N ARG A 71 8.58 4.24 5.43
CA ARG A 71 9.08 4.61 6.77
C ARG A 71 10.46 4.02 7.05
N LYS A 72 10.73 2.81 6.56
CA LYS A 72 12.00 2.10 6.75
C LYS A 72 13.06 2.51 5.72
N SER A 73 12.68 3.20 4.64
CA SER A 73 13.57 3.62 3.55
C SER A 73 13.28 5.06 3.09
N PRO A 74 13.45 6.08 3.96
CA PRO A 74 13.09 7.46 3.65
C PRO A 74 13.89 8.06 2.48
N ASN A 75 15.10 7.55 2.20
CA ASN A 75 15.92 7.96 1.06
C ASN A 75 15.61 7.18 -0.23
N GLY A 76 14.60 6.31 -0.22
CA GLY A 76 14.23 5.47 -1.36
C GLY A 76 15.20 4.31 -1.62
N VAL A 77 16.06 3.98 -0.66
CA VAL A 77 17.00 2.85 -0.73
C VAL A 77 16.76 1.96 0.49
N ALA A 78 16.29 0.74 0.25
CA ALA A 78 16.21 -0.29 1.27
C ALA A 78 17.54 -1.05 1.32
N GLN A 79 18.18 -1.05 2.50
CA GLN A 79 19.38 -1.84 2.76
C GLN A 79 18.98 -3.07 3.58
N PHE A 80 18.97 -4.23 2.94
CA PHE A 80 18.84 -5.51 3.64
C PHE A 80 20.21 -5.83 4.25
N GLY A 81 20.28 -6.03 5.56
CA GLY A 81 21.48 -5.92 6.40
C GLY A 81 22.63 -6.93 6.18
N THR A 82 22.78 -7.51 4.99
CA THR A 82 23.85 -8.46 4.66
C THR A 82 24.82 -7.83 3.66
N GLU A 83 26.10 -7.80 3.99
CA GLU A 83 27.18 -7.38 3.09
C GLU A 83 27.09 -8.15 1.75
N GLY A 84 27.12 -7.41 0.63
CA GLY A 84 27.07 -7.97 -0.71
C GLY A 84 25.67 -8.08 -1.34
N THR A 85 24.60 -7.73 -0.61
CA THR A 85 23.24 -7.72 -1.18
C THR A 85 23.02 -6.44 -1.98
N PRO A 86 22.54 -6.50 -3.23
CA PRO A 86 22.23 -5.29 -4.00
C PRO A 86 21.14 -4.49 -3.29
N SER A 87 21.34 -3.17 -3.21
CA SER A 87 20.36 -2.24 -2.67
C SER A 87 19.09 -2.26 -3.51
N VAL A 88 17.93 -2.35 -2.88
CA VAL A 88 16.64 -2.28 -3.58
C VAL A 88 16.13 -0.85 -3.49
N PHE A 89 15.85 -0.26 -4.64
CA PHE A 89 15.27 1.08 -4.70
C PHE A 89 13.77 0.99 -4.46
N THR A 90 13.28 1.72 -3.46
CA THR A 90 11.85 1.92 -3.25
C THR A 90 11.32 2.80 -4.37
N ALA A 91 10.15 2.46 -4.92
CA ALA A 91 9.50 3.29 -5.92
C ALA A 91 9.28 4.71 -5.37
N ARG A 92 9.53 5.73 -6.20
CA ARG A 92 9.25 7.14 -5.83
C ARG A 92 7.76 7.43 -5.78
N ASP A 93 7.00 6.78 -6.66
CA ASP A 93 5.54 6.90 -6.74
C ASP A 93 4.85 5.74 -6.00
N PRO A 94 3.95 6.02 -5.03
CA PRO A 94 3.27 4.98 -4.27
C PRO A 94 2.21 4.24 -5.10
N LEU A 95 1.77 4.78 -6.24
CA LEU A 95 0.77 4.17 -7.13
C LEU A 95 1.40 3.22 -8.17
N VAL A 96 2.73 3.11 -8.24
CA VAL A 96 3.42 2.41 -9.34
C VAL A 96 2.96 0.97 -9.55
N ARG A 97 2.65 0.25 -8.46
CA ARG A 97 2.17 -1.14 -8.50
C ARG A 97 0.73 -1.26 -8.96
N VAL A 98 -0.05 -0.21 -8.74
CA VAL A 98 -1.49 -0.19 -8.93
C VAL A 98 -1.88 0.32 -10.32
N TYR A 99 -1.02 1.11 -10.98
CA TYR A 99 -1.27 1.58 -12.36
C TYR A 99 -1.67 0.46 -13.33
N PRO A 100 -0.95 -0.68 -13.43
CA PRO A 100 -1.32 -1.73 -14.39
C PRO A 100 -2.70 -2.34 -14.15
N VAL A 101 -3.20 -2.31 -12.90
CA VAL A 101 -4.50 -2.86 -12.51
C VAL A 101 -5.60 -1.84 -12.79
N LEU A 102 -5.40 -0.58 -12.39
CA LEU A 102 -6.43 0.45 -12.54
C LEU A 102 -6.49 1.07 -13.94
N ASP A 103 -5.40 1.07 -14.70
CA ASP A 103 -5.33 1.59 -16.08
C ASP A 103 -6.32 0.90 -17.03
N GLN A 104 -6.76 -0.33 -16.73
CA GLN A 104 -7.77 -1.03 -17.52
C GLN A 104 -9.17 -0.41 -17.37
N TRP A 105 -9.40 0.28 -16.25
CA TRP A 105 -10.67 0.86 -15.89
C TRP A 105 -10.67 2.37 -16.10
N VAL A 106 -9.56 3.03 -15.75
CA VAL A 106 -9.40 4.47 -15.93
C VAL A 106 -9.08 4.74 -17.40
N PRO A 107 -9.90 5.50 -18.13
CA PRO A 107 -9.57 5.86 -19.49
C PRO A 107 -8.27 6.65 -19.44
N ARG A 108 -7.20 6.08 -20.01
CA ARG A 108 -5.95 6.80 -20.23
C ARG A 108 -6.32 8.01 -21.08
N GLY A 109 -6.36 9.18 -20.46
CA GLY A 109 -6.56 10.42 -21.18
C GLY A 109 -5.51 10.46 -22.27
N LEU A 110 -5.95 10.54 -23.53
CA LEU A 110 -5.10 10.99 -24.61
C LEU A 110 -4.69 12.42 -24.23
N ALA A 111 -3.55 12.55 -23.56
CA ALA A 111 -2.87 13.82 -23.34
C ALA A 111 -1.93 14.07 -24.52
#